data_AF-A0A5D3K9P9-F1
#
_entry.id   AF-A0A5D3K9P9-F1
#
_cell.length_a   1.000
_cell.length_b   1.000
_cell.length_c   1.000
_cell.angle_alpha   90.00
_cell.angle_beta   90.00
_cell.angle_gamma   90.00
#
_symmetry.space_group_name_H-M   'P 1'
#
loop_
_entity.id
_entity.type
_entity.pdbx_description
1 polymer ?
#
loop_
_entity_poly.entity_id
_entity_poly.type
_entity_poly.pdbx_seq_one_letter_code
_entity_poly.pdbx_strand_id
1 'polypeptide(L)'
;MSAHQRTTRRRDGDSMNITSIERHAGSGMWHGTAVHEGRSLMWYYRPRSWLHVHEQDERNPKCWMNVDPPPGARHLVVHAVRAAKAH
;
A
#
# COMPACT_ATOMS: atom_id res chain seq x y z
N MET A 1 21.62 -23.63 -31.77
CA MET A 1 22.16 -22.80 -30.67
C MET A 1 20.98 -22.01 -30.10
N SER A 2 20.33 -22.51 -29.04
CA SER A 2 19.09 -21.91 -28.50
C SER A 2 19.39 -20.89 -27.41
N ALA A 3 19.07 -19.64 -27.70
CA ALA A 3 19.07 -18.55 -26.74
C ALA A 3 17.99 -18.80 -25.67
N HIS A 4 18.43 -19.05 -24.44
CA HIS A 4 17.55 -19.06 -23.28
C HIS A 4 17.22 -17.61 -22.92
N GLN A 5 16.09 -17.11 -23.44
CA GLN A 5 15.48 -15.90 -22.91
C GLN A 5 15.00 -16.20 -21.49
N ARG A 6 15.82 -15.85 -20.50
CA ARG A 6 15.40 -15.69 -19.10
C ARG A 6 14.52 -14.45 -19.05
N THR A 7 13.23 -14.64 -19.35
CA THR A 7 12.20 -13.70 -18.95
C THR A 7 12.16 -13.68 -17.42
N THR A 8 12.86 -12.71 -16.84
CA THR A 8 12.66 -12.33 -15.45
C THR A 8 11.21 -11.88 -15.32
N ARG A 9 10.33 -12.82 -14.94
CA ARG A 9 9.05 -12.48 -14.32
C ARG A 9 9.41 -11.68 -13.07
N ARG A 10 9.38 -10.36 -13.15
CA ARG A 10 9.22 -9.54 -11.95
C ARG A 10 7.98 -10.08 -11.28
N ARG A 11 8.14 -10.63 -10.07
CA ARG A 11 7.00 -10.90 -9.20
C ARG A 11 6.43 -9.54 -8.85
N ASP A 12 5.54 -9.03 -9.70
CA ASP A 12 4.65 -7.93 -9.35
C ASP A 12 3.63 -8.36 -8.26
N GLY A 13 3.67 -9.63 -7.83
CA GLY A 13 2.85 -10.21 -6.77
C GLY A 13 3.31 -9.92 -5.34
N ASP A 14 4.53 -9.45 -5.10
CA ASP A 14 5.05 -9.21 -3.74
C ASP A 14 4.93 -7.75 -3.28
N SER A 15 4.43 -6.84 -4.14
CA SER A 15 4.34 -5.41 -3.82
C SER A 15 2.90 -4.97 -3.56
N MET A 16 2.69 -4.25 -2.45
CA MET A 16 1.45 -3.53 -2.14
C MET A 16 1.06 -2.59 -3.29
N ASN A 17 -0.18 -2.66 -3.76
CA ASN A 17 -0.72 -1.80 -4.82
C ASN A 17 -1.69 -0.76 -4.24
N ILE A 18 -1.38 0.54 -4.34
CA ILE A 18 -2.22 1.62 -3.82
C ILE A 18 -3.45 1.82 -4.71
N THR A 19 -4.65 1.66 -4.16
CA THR A 19 -5.91 1.74 -4.91
C THR A 19 -6.69 3.03 -4.66
N SER A 20 -6.50 3.67 -3.50
CA SER A 20 -7.03 5.01 -3.26
C SER A 20 -6.07 5.85 -2.44
N ILE A 21 -6.21 7.17 -2.55
CA ILE A 21 -5.45 8.13 -1.76
C ILE A 21 -6.33 9.34 -1.47
N GLU A 22 -6.45 9.66 -0.20
CA GLU A 22 -7.24 10.77 0.31
C GLU A 22 -6.44 11.51 1.38
N ARG A 23 -6.72 12.79 1.53
CA ARG A 23 -6.13 13.64 2.56
C ARG A 23 -7.22 14.04 3.53
N HIS A 24 -7.05 13.68 4.80
CA HIS A 24 -7.93 14.15 5.85
C HIS A 24 -7.75 15.66 6.04
N ALA A 25 -8.84 16.41 5.90
CA ALA A 25 -8.85 17.86 6.10
C ALA A 25 -8.44 18.22 7.54
N GLY A 26 -7.62 19.26 7.71
CA GLY A 26 -7.22 19.77 9.03
C GLY A 26 -6.15 18.98 9.79
N SER A 27 -6.01 17.65 9.60
CA SER A 27 -5.04 16.84 10.37
C SER A 27 -3.68 16.68 9.66
N GLY A 28 -3.62 16.93 8.36
CA GLY A 28 -2.44 16.66 7.54
C GLY A 28 -2.12 15.16 7.37
N MET A 29 -3.03 14.29 7.81
CA MET A 29 -2.96 12.85 7.62
C MET A 29 -3.45 12.47 6.22
N TRP A 30 -2.77 11.52 5.61
CA TRP A 30 -3.15 10.85 4.39
C TRP A 30 -3.66 9.47 4.73
N HIS A 31 -4.67 9.00 4.01
CA HIS A 31 -5.16 7.64 4.14
C HIS A 31 -5.61 7.11 2.78
N GLY A 32 -5.80 5.81 2.69
CA GLY A 32 -6.28 5.21 1.48
C GLY A 32 -6.35 3.70 1.60
N THR A 33 -6.71 3.08 0.49
CA THR A 33 -6.75 1.63 0.37
C THR A 33 -5.61 1.12 -0.51
N ALA A 34 -5.28 -0.14 -0.32
CA ALA A 34 -4.34 -0.86 -1.15
C ALA A 34 -4.70 -2.35 -1.20
N VAL A 35 -4.12 -3.07 -2.15
CA VAL A 35 -4.20 -4.53 -2.23
C VAL A 35 -2.80 -5.12 -2.10
N HIS A 36 -2.64 -6.15 -1.27
CA HIS A 36 -1.39 -6.91 -1.14
C HIS A 36 -1.71 -8.40 -0.99
N GLU A 37 -1.12 -9.25 -1.82
CA GLU A 37 -1.38 -10.70 -1.82
C GLU A 37 -2.88 -11.08 -1.87
N GLY A 38 -3.67 -10.28 -2.59
CA GLY A 38 -5.13 -10.47 -2.70
C GLY A 38 -5.95 -9.91 -1.53
N ARG A 39 -5.30 -9.37 -0.49
CA ARG A 39 -5.95 -8.81 0.69
C ARG A 39 -6.13 -7.31 0.60
N SER A 40 -7.28 -6.84 1.08
CA SER A 40 -7.60 -5.42 1.18
C SER A 40 -6.93 -4.81 2.41
N LEU A 41 -6.15 -3.76 2.17
CA LEU A 41 -5.45 -3.00 3.19
C LEU A 41 -6.01 -1.59 3.27
N MET A 42 -6.18 -1.09 4.48
CA MET A 42 -6.36 0.33 4.79
C MET A 42 -5.04 0.86 5.33
N TRP A 43 -4.58 2.01 4.87
CA TRP A 43 -3.34 2.61 5.36
C TRP A 43 -3.53 4.05 5.79
N TYR A 44 -2.75 4.47 6.78
CA TYR A 44 -2.74 5.83 7.33
C TYR A 44 -1.30 6.32 7.46
N TYR A 45 -1.03 7.50 6.93
CA TYR A 45 0.29 8.09 6.90
C TYR A 45 0.27 9.57 7.24
N ARG A 46 1.10 9.98 8.20
CA ARG A 46 1.44 11.38 8.44
C ARG A 46 2.92 11.61 8.11
N PRO A 47 3.28 12.71 7.43
CA PRO A 47 4.68 13.00 7.13
C PRO A 47 5.56 12.97 8.39
N ARG A 48 6.71 12.29 8.30
CA ARG A 48 7.66 12.06 9.41
C ARG A 48 7.13 11.17 10.55
N SER A 49 5.95 10.59 10.42
CA SER A 49 5.39 9.61 11.36
C SER A 49 5.48 8.19 10.81
N TRP A 50 5.04 7.23 11.62
CA TRP A 50 4.90 5.82 11.24
C TRP A 50 3.77 5.63 10.22
N LEU A 51 3.85 4.55 9.43
CA LEU A 51 2.80 4.10 8.53
C LEU A 51 1.96 3.06 9.27
N HIS A 52 0.68 3.34 9.49
CA HIS A 52 -0.25 2.34 10.02
C HIS A 52 -0.93 1.61 8.88
N VAL A 53 -1.04 0.29 8.99
CA VAL A 53 -1.73 -0.56 8.02
C VAL A 53 -2.69 -1.46 8.78
N HIS A 54 -3.93 -1.51 8.30
CA HIS A 54 -4.92 -2.47 8.75
C HIS A 54 -5.26 -3.41 7.60
N GLU A 55 -5.35 -4.70 7.89
CA GLU A 55 -5.84 -5.71 6.96
C GLU A 55 -7.30 -6.02 7.26
N GLN A 56 -8.12 -6.14 6.22
CA GLN A 56 -9.52 -6.54 6.37
C GLN A 56 -9.60 -8.05 6.66
N ASP A 57 -10.31 -8.43 7.71
CA ASP A 57 -10.57 -9.83 8.00
C ASP A 57 -11.54 -10.42 6.95
N GLU A 58 -11.09 -11.43 6.21
CA GLU A 58 -11.90 -12.12 5.20
C GLU A 58 -13.11 -12.85 5.82
N ARG A 59 -13.03 -13.23 7.10
CA ARG A 59 -14.13 -13.91 7.81
C ARG A 59 -15.19 -12.94 8.31
N ASN A 60 -14.81 -11.69 8.57
CA ASN A 60 -15.70 -10.64 9.00
C ASN A 60 -15.31 -9.31 8.35
N PRO A 61 -15.97 -8.90 7.25
CA PRO A 61 -15.65 -7.68 6.52
C PRO A 61 -15.77 -6.39 7.35
N LYS A 62 -16.38 -6.43 8.54
CA LYS A 62 -16.46 -5.29 9.47
C LYS A 62 -15.27 -5.21 10.44
N CYS A 63 -14.43 -6.24 10.48
CA CYS A 63 -13.25 -6.31 11.33
C CYS A 63 -11.98 -5.95 10.57
N TRP A 64 -11.16 -5.13 11.19
CA TRP A 64 -9.86 -4.70 10.69
C TRP A 64 -8.79 -5.04 11.72
N MET A 65 -7.70 -5.65 11.27
CA MET A 65 -6.58 -6.05 12.12
C MET A 65 -5.39 -5.12 11.89
N ASN A 66 -4.77 -4.66 12.97
CA ASN A 66 -3.50 -3.96 12.87
C ASN A 66 -2.42 -4.95 12.41
N VAL A 67 -1.75 -4.64 11.31
CA VAL A 67 -0.65 -5.44 10.78
C VAL A 67 0.58 -4.58 10.61
N ASP A 68 1.74 -5.22 10.64
CA ASP A 68 2.96 -4.55 10.23
C ASP A 68 2.88 -4.19 8.74
N PRO A 69 3.36 -3.00 8.33
CA PRO A 69 3.36 -2.64 6.94
C PRO A 69 4.18 -3.64 6.11
N PRO A 70 3.69 -4.10 4.95
CA PRO A 70 4.46 -4.95 4.06
C PRO A 70 5.82 -4.35 3.70
N PRO A 71 6.84 -5.17 3.38
CA PRO A 71 8.14 -4.68 2.93
C PRO A 71 8.00 -3.67 1.79
N GLY A 72 8.59 -2.48 1.96
CA GLY A 72 8.52 -1.41 0.95
C GLY A 72 7.22 -0.59 0.93
N ALA A 73 6.18 -0.95 1.71
CA ALA A 73 4.90 -0.24 1.77
C ALA A 73 5.07 1.26 2.05
N ARG A 74 5.96 1.61 3.00
CA ARG A 74 6.25 3.00 3.33
C ARG A 74 6.78 3.79 2.14
N HIS A 75 7.68 3.20 1.34
CA HIS A 75 8.24 3.88 0.18
C HIS A 75 7.15 4.16 -0.86
N LEU A 76 6.29 3.16 -1.11
CA LEU A 76 5.16 3.27 -2.05
C LEU A 76 4.14 4.32 -1.62
N VAL A 77 3.73 4.32 -0.35
CA VAL A 77 2.80 5.33 0.20
C VAL A 77 3.40 6.73 0.13
N VAL A 78 4.67 6.90 0.48
CA VAL A 78 5.36 8.20 0.40
C VAL A 78 5.41 8.69 -1.05
N HIS A 79 5.70 7.81 -2.01
CA HIS A 79 5.71 8.14 -3.42
C HIS A 79 4.31 8.56 -3.92
N ALA A 80 3.27 7.78 -3.59
CA ALA A 80 1.89 8.09 -3.93
C ALA A 80 1.43 9.44 -3.35
N VAL A 81 1.72 9.71 -2.07
CA VAL A 81 1.41 10.99 -1.41
C VAL A 81 2.13 12.17 -2.05
N ARG A 82 3.37 11.99 -2.52
CA ARG A 82 4.08 13.04 -3.25
C ARG A 82 3.43 13.33 -4.59
N ALA A 83 3.07 12.29 -5.34
CA ALA A 83 2.36 12.43 -6.62
C ALA A 83 1.01 13.14 -6.43
N ALA A 84 0.22 12.73 -5.44
CA ALA A 84 -1.09 13.33 -5.15
C ALA A 84 -1.02 14.79 -4.66
N LYS A 85 0.14 15.27 -4.19
CA LYS A 85 0.34 16.70 -3.84
C LYS A 85 0.72 17.57 -5.03
N ALA A 86 1.20 16.97 -6.12
CA ALA A 86 1.63 17.68 -7.32
C ALA A 86 0.47 18.01 -8.28
N HIS A 87 -0.71 17.44 -8.01
CA HIS A 87 -1.97 17.72 -8.68
C HIS A 87 -2.84 18.62 -7.81
#